data_AF-A0A9P0VQR3-F1
#
_entry.id   AF-A0A9P0VQR3-F1
#
_cell.length_a   1.000
_cell.length_b   1.000
_cell.length_c   1.000
_cell.angle_alpha   90.00
_cell.angle_beta   90.00
_cell.angle_gamma   90.00
#
_symmetry.space_group_name_H-M   'P 1'
#
loop_
_entity.id
_entity.type
_entity.pdbx_description
1 polymer ?
#
loop_
_entity_poly.entity_id
_entity_poly.type
_entity_poly.pdbx_seq_one_letter_code
_entity_poly.pdbx_strand_id
1 'polypeptide(L)'
;MEPEMQTYMVGAIVSLLKEAKISQGDPRDEKKDSDTKDIKDSKESKDRRSPVPTLDNISIEERQLLGRYGVWLLVGRCSPTENAPTHVLGRLLAMIFHWFYITAYSYNGQDEGSLEKLKTEIVCNWLHEIINTHYKLFISCLLPHPAEYARVGGQWDTLSSRITHLKDGLHRLFCLIPYEVISQEIWDAIMPHWMEAIVNDVPERELGELRVILNKILDTEMSPLGFNAKKMYHFVAIRFQNTSAKIQQQALHWLQTLTLLEIVIPLHLLFSIFGEGVSCMKDGGVVLMRNQEKRKLHSQT
;
A
#
# COMPACT_ATOMS: atom_id res chain seq x y z
N MET A 1 24.02 -21.20 -4.22
CA MET A 1 23.42 -21.61 -2.94
C MET A 1 22.47 -22.75 -3.26
N GLU A 2 22.55 -23.86 -2.54
CA GLU A 2 21.59 -24.97 -2.73
C GLU A 2 20.15 -24.46 -2.50
N PRO A 3 19.15 -24.91 -3.27
CA PRO A 3 17.76 -24.41 -3.18
C PRO A 3 17.15 -24.53 -1.77
N GLU A 4 17.48 -25.60 -1.05
CA GLU A 4 17.04 -25.79 0.34
C GLU A 4 17.64 -24.74 1.28
N MET A 5 18.95 -24.49 1.17
CA MET A 5 19.64 -23.46 1.95
C MET A 5 19.08 -22.05 1.66
N GLN A 6 18.71 -21.79 0.40
CA GLN A 6 18.05 -20.54 0.02
C GLN A 6 16.68 -20.39 0.70
N THR A 7 15.91 -21.48 0.76
CA THR A 7 14.59 -21.49 1.41
C THR A 7 14.71 -21.19 2.90
N TYR A 8 15.65 -21.83 3.59
CA TYR A 8 15.91 -21.57 5.01
C TYR A 8 16.38 -20.14 5.27
N MET A 9 17.27 -19.61 4.41
CA MET A 9 17.75 -18.24 4.52
C MET A 9 16.62 -17.22 4.35
N VAL A 10 15.77 -17.40 3.35
CA VAL A 10 14.60 -16.54 3.11
C VAL A 10 13.63 -16.62 4.29
N GLY A 11 13.40 -17.83 4.83
CA GLY A 11 12.60 -18.02 6.03
C GLY A 11 13.16 -17.25 7.24
N ALA A 12 14.47 -17.34 7.47
CA ALA A 12 15.14 -16.64 8.56
C ALA A 12 15.06 -15.12 8.41
N ILE A 13 15.29 -14.58 7.21
CA ILE A 13 15.14 -13.15 6.92
C ILE A 13 13.72 -12.69 7.23
N VAL A 14 12.71 -13.42 6.75
CA VAL A 14 11.30 -13.07 6.99
C VAL A 14 10.97 -13.06 8.48
N SER A 15 11.41 -14.07 9.23
CA SER A 15 11.20 -14.13 10.68
C SER A 15 11.87 -12.97 11.41
N LEU A 16 13.13 -12.66 11.09
CA LEU A 16 13.85 -11.53 11.68
C LEU A 16 13.13 -10.20 11.43
N LEU A 17 12.69 -9.94 10.19
CA LEU A 17 11.97 -8.72 9.85
C LEU A 17 10.64 -8.60 10.61
N LYS A 18 9.96 -9.71 10.91
CA LYS A 18 8.70 -9.71 11.68
C LYS A 18 8.88 -9.32 13.14
N GLU A 19 10.06 -9.59 13.73
CA GLU A 19 10.35 -9.21 15.12
C GLU A 19 10.34 -7.69 15.35
N ALA A 20 10.52 -6.88 14.29
CA ALA A 20 10.48 -5.42 14.40
C ALA A 20 9.10 -4.86 14.83
N LYS A 21 8.06 -5.69 14.84
CA LYS A 21 6.71 -5.30 15.27
C LYS A 21 6.67 -5.08 16.77
N ILE A 22 6.36 -3.86 17.19
CA ILE A 22 5.98 -3.60 18.58
C ILE A 22 4.54 -4.06 18.77
N SER A 23 4.29 -4.85 19.82
CA SER A 23 2.93 -5.14 20.26
C SER A 23 2.34 -3.85 20.84
N GLN A 24 1.76 -3.01 19.99
CA GLN A 24 0.97 -1.86 20.40
C GLN A 24 -0.20 -2.40 21.25
N GLY A 25 -0.28 -1.99 22.51
CA GLY A 25 -1.50 -2.15 23.30
C GLY A 25 -2.65 -1.43 22.58
N ASP A 26 -3.86 -2.00 22.66
CA ASP A 26 -5.06 -1.41 22.06
C ASP A 26 -5.22 0.05 22.55
N PRO A 27 -5.41 1.06 21.67
CA PRO A 27 -5.61 2.46 22.07
C PRO A 27 -6.85 2.72 22.95
N ARG A 28 -7.63 1.68 23.27
CA ARG A 28 -8.78 1.75 24.16
C ARG A 28 -8.41 1.92 25.64
N ASP A 29 -7.15 1.70 26.02
CA ASP A 29 -6.72 1.77 27.42
C ASP A 29 -6.24 3.16 27.88
N GLU A 30 -6.11 4.15 26.98
CA GLU A 30 -5.61 5.50 27.33
C GLU A 30 -6.71 6.47 27.85
N LYS A 31 -7.98 6.05 27.90
CA LYS A 31 -9.11 6.91 28.30
C LYS A 31 -9.64 6.72 29.72
N LYS A 32 -8.82 6.19 30.64
CA LYS A 32 -9.25 5.92 32.03
C LYS A 32 -8.43 6.57 33.14
N ASP A 33 -7.59 7.56 32.84
CA ASP A 33 -6.90 8.36 33.85
C ASP A 33 -7.29 9.85 33.77
N SER A 34 -8.57 10.13 33.93
CA SER A 34 -9.03 11.48 34.29
C SER A 34 -10.32 11.39 35.10
N ASP A 35 -10.24 10.81 36.30
CA ASP A 35 -11.10 11.16 37.44
C ASP A 35 -10.73 10.25 38.60
N THR A 36 -10.08 10.80 39.63
CA THR A 36 -10.45 10.70 41.06
C THR A 36 -9.24 11.17 41.88
N LYS A 37 -9.38 12.33 42.52
CA LYS A 37 -8.50 12.80 43.58
C LYS A 37 -8.83 12.06 44.88
N ASP A 38 -7.75 11.84 45.65
CA ASP A 38 -7.67 11.74 47.11
C ASP A 38 -7.62 10.37 47.82
N ILE A 39 -6.62 10.32 48.74
CA ILE A 39 -6.45 9.55 49.98
C ILE A 39 -5.56 8.26 49.96
N LYS A 40 -4.28 8.50 50.32
CA LYS A 40 -3.38 7.83 51.28
C LYS A 40 -3.23 6.29 51.39
N ASP A 41 -1.94 5.94 51.44
CA ASP A 41 -1.28 4.90 52.26
C ASP A 41 -1.74 3.44 52.13
N SER A 42 -0.94 2.60 51.48
CA SER A 42 -0.23 1.44 52.07
C SER A 42 0.28 0.46 51.01
N LYS A 43 1.43 -0.14 51.30
CA LYS A 43 2.18 -1.12 50.51
C LYS A 43 1.39 -2.38 50.12
N GLU A 44 1.91 -3.01 49.07
CA GLU A 44 1.70 -4.40 48.64
C GLU A 44 0.37 -4.73 47.92
N SER A 45 0.43 -4.75 46.59
CA SER A 45 -0.25 -5.77 45.80
C SER A 45 0.44 -5.92 44.44
N LYS A 46 1.23 -7.00 44.33
CA LYS A 46 1.75 -7.53 43.07
C LYS A 46 0.61 -7.85 42.11
N ASP A 47 0.88 -7.60 40.84
CA ASP A 47 0.41 -8.34 39.67
C ASP A 47 -1.07 -8.72 39.61
N ARG A 48 -1.87 -7.90 38.92
CA ARG A 48 -2.98 -8.37 38.05
C ARG A 48 -3.20 -7.44 36.86
N ARG A 49 -2.25 -7.40 35.93
CA ARG A 49 -2.56 -7.23 34.50
C ARG A 49 -2.02 -8.49 33.84
N SER A 50 -2.90 -9.38 33.40
CA SER A 50 -2.51 -10.59 32.68
C SER A 50 -1.71 -10.19 31.44
N PRO A 51 -0.38 -10.39 31.42
CA PRO A 51 0.39 -10.23 30.20
C PRO A 51 0.02 -11.44 29.34
N VAL A 52 -0.32 -11.21 28.08
CA VAL A 52 -0.17 -12.28 27.08
C VAL A 52 1.29 -12.74 27.22
N PRO A 53 1.57 -14.02 27.45
CA PRO A 53 2.92 -14.46 27.72
C PRO A 53 3.77 -14.20 26.47
N THR A 54 4.62 -13.18 26.52
CA THR A 54 5.82 -13.16 25.68
C THR A 54 6.64 -14.35 26.16
N LEU A 55 6.59 -15.44 25.42
CA LEU A 55 7.22 -16.72 25.75
C LEU A 55 8.75 -16.59 25.95
N ASP A 56 9.35 -15.49 25.47
CA ASP A 56 10.79 -15.27 25.40
C ASP A 56 11.18 -13.96 26.10
N ASN A 57 12.26 -13.99 26.90
CA ASN A 57 12.82 -12.85 27.66
C ASN A 57 13.49 -11.77 26.78
N ILE A 58 13.09 -11.63 25.51
CA ILE A 58 13.71 -10.72 24.55
C ILE A 58 13.04 -9.34 24.68
N SER A 59 13.84 -8.32 24.96
CA SER A 59 13.39 -6.93 25.05
C SER A 59 12.91 -6.37 23.71
N ILE A 60 12.16 -5.27 23.74
CA ILE A 60 11.68 -4.58 22.52
C ILE A 60 12.86 -4.09 21.68
N GLU A 61 13.90 -3.56 22.33
CA GLU A 61 15.13 -3.07 21.68
C GLU A 61 15.86 -4.21 20.95
N GLU A 62 15.98 -5.38 21.58
CA GLU A 62 16.59 -6.56 20.96
C GLU A 62 15.75 -7.05 19.76
N ARG A 63 14.42 -7.06 19.86
CA ARG A 63 13.53 -7.43 18.73
C ARG A 63 13.65 -6.47 17.54
N GLN A 64 13.73 -5.17 17.82
CA GLN A 64 14.00 -4.16 16.81
C GLN A 64 15.35 -4.36 16.13
N LEU A 65 16.38 -4.68 16.92
CA LEU A 65 17.71 -5.00 16.42
C LEU A 65 17.71 -6.26 15.53
N LEU A 66 16.95 -7.30 15.89
CA LEU A 66 16.74 -8.48 15.04
C LEU A 66 16.13 -8.09 13.67
N GLY A 67 15.16 -7.18 13.66
CA GLY A 67 14.61 -6.61 12.44
C GLY A 67 15.67 -5.96 11.55
N ARG A 68 16.56 -5.14 12.15
CA ARG A 68 17.67 -4.52 11.42
C ARG A 68 18.66 -5.56 10.88
N TYR A 69 18.97 -6.61 11.64
CA TYR A 69 19.79 -7.72 11.15
C TYR A 69 19.14 -8.46 9.97
N GLY A 70 17.81 -8.61 9.98
CA GLY A 70 17.05 -9.15 8.85
C GLY A 70 17.29 -8.36 7.57
N VAL A 71 17.30 -7.03 7.65
CA VAL A 71 17.62 -6.15 6.51
C VAL A 71 19.06 -6.37 6.01
N TRP A 72 20.04 -6.40 6.92
CA TRP A 72 21.44 -6.62 6.53
C TRP A 72 21.65 -7.97 5.86
N LEU A 73 20.99 -9.03 6.36
CA LEU A 73 21.06 -10.36 5.76
C LEU A 73 20.40 -10.37 4.37
N LEU A 74 19.25 -9.71 4.22
CA LEU A 74 18.57 -9.56 2.93
C LEU A 74 19.46 -8.86 1.90
N VAL A 75 19.96 -7.68 2.22
CA VAL A 75 20.73 -6.87 1.26
C VAL A 75 22.07 -7.53 0.95
N GLY A 76 22.72 -8.12 1.96
CA GLY A 76 24.02 -8.77 1.79
C GLY A 76 23.98 -10.13 1.08
N ARG A 77 22.84 -10.83 1.05
CA ARG A 77 22.74 -12.21 0.51
C ARG A 77 21.67 -12.43 -0.54
N CYS A 78 20.75 -11.49 -0.73
CA CYS A 78 19.64 -11.58 -1.67
C CYS A 78 19.67 -10.42 -2.67
N SER A 79 20.73 -10.37 -3.49
CA SER A 79 20.85 -9.36 -4.55
C SER A 79 19.81 -9.59 -5.66
N PRO A 80 19.13 -8.55 -6.15
CA PRO A 80 18.09 -8.64 -7.16
C PRO A 80 18.69 -8.72 -8.58
N THR A 81 19.53 -9.71 -8.83
CA THR A 81 20.08 -9.99 -10.16
C THR A 81 18.99 -10.53 -11.10
N GLU A 82 19.06 -10.28 -12.41
CA GLU A 82 18.05 -10.73 -13.39
C GLU A 82 17.67 -12.23 -13.34
N ASN A 83 18.59 -13.09 -12.89
CA ASN A 83 18.38 -14.54 -12.77
C ASN A 83 17.79 -14.97 -11.41
N ALA A 84 17.54 -14.02 -10.50
CA ALA A 84 17.06 -14.33 -9.16
C ALA A 84 15.62 -14.89 -9.21
N PRO A 85 15.30 -15.95 -8.46
CA PRO A 85 13.96 -16.53 -8.48
C PRO A 85 12.88 -15.52 -8.06
N THR A 86 11.93 -15.26 -8.96
CA THR A 86 10.88 -14.24 -8.79
C THR A 86 10.03 -14.45 -7.54
N HIS A 87 9.73 -15.71 -7.18
CA HIS A 87 8.95 -16.03 -5.99
C HIS A 87 9.70 -15.72 -4.69
N VAL A 88 11.03 -15.89 -4.68
CA VAL A 88 11.90 -15.52 -3.54
C VAL A 88 11.94 -14.01 -3.40
N LEU A 89 12.26 -13.29 -4.49
CA LEU A 89 12.32 -11.84 -4.48
C LEU A 89 10.96 -11.24 -4.09
N GLY A 90 9.85 -11.77 -4.62
CA GLY A 90 8.52 -11.27 -4.30
C GLY A 90 8.14 -11.47 -2.83
N ARG A 91 8.55 -12.59 -2.24
CA ARG A 91 8.35 -12.85 -0.80
C ARG A 91 9.14 -11.86 0.07
N LEU A 92 10.42 -11.65 -0.27
CA LEU A 92 11.29 -10.71 0.44
C LEU A 92 10.80 -9.26 0.28
N LEU A 93 10.42 -8.87 -0.93
CA LEU A 93 9.90 -7.55 -1.24
C LEU A 93 8.62 -7.24 -0.45
N ALA A 94 7.66 -8.16 -0.44
CA ALA A 94 6.43 -7.99 0.32
C ALA A 94 6.70 -7.87 1.83
N MET A 95 7.68 -8.63 2.35
CA MET A 95 8.10 -8.51 3.74
C MET A 95 8.79 -7.18 4.04
N ILE A 96 9.59 -6.65 3.10
CA ILE A 96 10.18 -5.30 3.24
C ILE A 96 9.09 -4.23 3.28
N PHE A 97 8.09 -4.27 2.40
CA PHE A 97 6.97 -3.32 2.46
C PHE A 97 6.22 -3.40 3.80
N HIS A 98 6.02 -4.61 4.33
CA HIS A 98 5.46 -4.79 5.66
C HIS A 98 6.38 -4.24 6.77
N TRP A 99 7.69 -4.41 6.63
CA TRP A 99 8.68 -3.91 7.57
C TRP A 99 8.69 -2.37 7.63
N PHE A 100 8.60 -1.68 6.49
CA PHE A 100 8.39 -0.22 6.46
C PHE A 100 7.16 0.19 7.27
N TYR A 101 6.05 -0.52 7.09
CA TYR A 101 4.80 -0.25 7.79
C TYR A 101 4.92 -0.44 9.31
N ILE A 102 5.40 -1.59 9.79
CA ILE A 102 5.48 -1.87 11.24
C ILE A 102 6.55 -1.05 11.95
N THR A 103 7.49 -0.45 11.21
CA THR A 103 8.55 0.39 11.79
C THR A 103 8.29 1.88 11.66
N ALA A 104 7.21 2.31 10.99
CA ALA A 104 6.91 3.72 10.76
C ALA A 104 6.69 4.54 12.04
N TYR A 105 6.29 3.91 13.15
CA TYR A 105 6.00 4.56 14.43
C TYR A 105 6.66 3.88 15.63
N SER A 106 7.70 3.08 15.37
CA SER A 106 8.22 2.14 16.37
C SER A 106 9.50 2.61 17.07
N TYR A 107 10.10 3.72 16.64
CA TYR A 107 11.42 4.13 17.13
C TYR A 107 11.37 5.55 17.65
N ASN A 108 12.03 5.78 18.79
CA ASN A 108 12.15 7.10 19.42
C ASN A 108 13.65 7.47 19.53
N GLY A 109 13.99 8.73 19.27
CA GLY A 109 15.31 9.27 19.59
C GLY A 109 16.44 8.81 18.65
N GLN A 110 17.59 8.42 19.20
CA GLN A 110 18.78 8.08 18.40
C GLN A 110 18.57 6.85 17.50
N ASP A 111 17.75 5.91 17.94
CA ASP A 111 17.43 4.70 17.17
C ASP A 111 16.55 4.97 15.95
N GLU A 112 15.73 6.03 16.00
CA GLU A 112 14.94 6.48 14.86
C GLU A 112 15.86 6.95 13.71
N GLY A 113 16.89 7.74 14.03
CA GLY A 113 17.83 8.22 13.02
C GLY A 113 18.64 7.12 12.33
N SER A 114 19.06 6.09 13.08
CA SER A 114 19.78 4.96 12.49
C SER A 114 18.89 4.06 11.62
N LEU A 115 17.62 3.87 12.02
CA LEU A 115 16.64 3.17 11.21
C LEU A 115 16.35 3.92 9.91
N GLU A 116 16.12 5.23 9.98
CA GLU A 116 15.80 6.01 8.79
C GLU A 116 16.97 6.01 7.80
N LYS A 117 18.23 6.06 8.26
CA LYS A 117 19.40 5.82 7.40
C LYS A 117 19.41 4.44 6.78
N LEU A 118 19.08 3.39 7.55
CA LEU A 118 18.99 2.04 7.01
C LEU A 118 17.93 1.95 5.90
N LYS A 119 16.78 2.61 6.08
CA LYS A 119 15.73 2.67 5.06
C LYS A 119 16.21 3.43 3.81
N THR A 120 16.70 4.65 3.96
CA THR A 120 17.02 5.54 2.84
C THR A 120 18.32 5.15 2.12
N GLU A 121 19.39 4.83 2.83
CA GLU A 121 20.71 4.60 2.25
C GLU A 121 20.92 3.13 1.82
N ILE A 122 20.19 2.18 2.41
CA ILE A 122 20.42 0.75 2.14
C ILE A 122 19.20 0.12 1.48
N VAL A 123 18.03 0.15 2.12
CA VAL A 123 16.85 -0.56 1.61
C VAL A 123 16.33 0.07 0.33
N CYS A 124 16.28 1.41 0.25
CA CYS A 124 15.83 2.07 -0.97
C CYS A 124 16.72 1.74 -2.16
N ASN A 125 18.04 1.65 -1.99
CA ASN A 125 18.94 1.23 -3.08
C ASN A 125 18.57 -0.17 -3.59
N TRP A 126 18.32 -1.11 -2.69
CA TRP A 126 17.87 -2.46 -3.05
C TRP A 126 16.50 -2.46 -3.76
N LEU A 127 15.56 -1.61 -3.33
CA LEU A 127 14.26 -1.44 -4.00
C LEU A 127 14.42 -0.88 -5.42
N HIS A 128 15.29 0.12 -5.62
CA HIS A 128 15.57 0.68 -6.94
C HIS A 128 16.19 -0.36 -7.89
N GLU A 129 17.09 -1.20 -7.38
CA GLU A 129 17.62 -2.33 -8.18
C GLU A 129 16.52 -3.30 -8.62
N ILE A 130 15.54 -3.60 -7.75
CA ILE A 130 14.36 -4.41 -8.12
C ILE A 130 13.50 -3.70 -9.16
N ILE A 131 13.26 -2.40 -9.01
CA ILE A 131 12.50 -1.62 -9.99
C ILE A 131 13.16 -1.72 -11.38
N ASN A 132 14.50 -1.65 -11.43
CA ASN A 132 15.26 -1.73 -12.68
C ASN A 132 15.29 -3.14 -13.30
N THR A 133 15.42 -4.18 -12.47
CA THR A 133 15.62 -5.57 -12.95
C THR A 133 14.32 -6.37 -13.05
N HIS A 134 13.35 -6.09 -12.19
CA HIS A 134 12.11 -6.85 -12.01
C HIS A 134 10.88 -5.95 -11.80
N TYR A 135 10.73 -4.89 -12.60
CA TYR A 135 9.63 -3.93 -12.51
C TYR A 135 8.23 -4.57 -12.33
N LYS A 136 7.90 -5.58 -13.14
CA LYS A 136 6.60 -6.27 -13.08
C LYS A 136 6.37 -6.96 -11.72
N LEU A 137 7.41 -7.53 -11.15
CA LEU A 137 7.35 -8.13 -9.81
C LEU A 137 7.10 -7.05 -8.77
N PHE A 138 7.81 -5.92 -8.85
CA PHE A 138 7.62 -4.78 -7.95
C PHE A 138 6.17 -4.30 -7.94
N ILE A 139 5.61 -4.04 -9.13
CA ILE A 139 4.20 -3.68 -9.30
C ILE A 139 3.29 -4.74 -8.69
N SER A 140 3.51 -6.03 -9.00
CA SER A 140 2.66 -7.12 -8.52
C SER A 140 2.57 -7.22 -7.00
N CYS A 141 3.64 -6.86 -6.29
CA CYS A 141 3.70 -6.87 -4.83
C CYS A 141 3.00 -5.66 -4.18
N LEU A 142 2.74 -4.59 -4.93
CA LEU A 142 2.00 -3.40 -4.50
C LEU A 142 0.50 -3.48 -4.78
N LEU A 143 0.04 -4.50 -5.52
CA LEU A 143 -1.37 -4.68 -5.84
C LEU A 143 -2.19 -5.10 -4.61
N PRO A 144 -3.50 -4.79 -4.57
CA PRO A 144 -4.39 -5.21 -3.46
C PRO A 144 -4.49 -6.72 -3.29
N HIS A 145 -4.23 -7.47 -4.36
CA HIS A 145 -4.29 -8.94 -4.40
C HIS A 145 -2.97 -9.51 -4.88
N PRO A 146 -1.92 -9.51 -4.04
CA PRO A 146 -0.63 -10.02 -4.44
C PRO A 146 -0.68 -11.55 -4.64
N ALA A 147 0.29 -12.06 -5.41
CA ALA A 147 0.51 -13.48 -5.61
C ALA A 147 0.78 -14.21 -4.28
N GLU A 148 0.50 -15.51 -4.24
CA GLU A 148 0.58 -16.32 -3.00
C GLU A 148 1.94 -16.23 -2.30
N TYR A 149 3.05 -16.27 -3.04
CA TYR A 149 4.39 -16.14 -2.47
C TYR A 149 4.64 -14.79 -1.76
N ALA A 150 3.89 -13.74 -2.12
CA ALA A 150 4.01 -12.40 -1.56
C ALA A 150 3.00 -12.14 -0.43
N ARG A 151 2.17 -13.12 -0.07
CA ARG A 151 1.21 -13.03 1.04
C ARG A 151 1.91 -13.35 2.36
N VAL A 152 2.76 -12.44 2.80
CA VAL A 152 3.55 -12.60 4.04
C VAL A 152 3.40 -11.39 4.95
N GLY A 153 3.40 -11.64 6.26
CA GLY A 153 3.43 -10.60 7.29
C GLY A 153 2.09 -9.90 7.52
N GLY A 154 1.87 -9.49 8.77
CA GLY A 154 0.69 -8.75 9.19
C GLY A 154 -0.56 -9.59 9.06
N GLN A 155 -1.57 -9.07 8.34
CA GLN A 155 -2.84 -9.75 8.12
C GLN A 155 -2.72 -11.16 7.52
N TRP A 156 -1.67 -11.45 6.75
CA TRP A 156 -1.55 -12.75 6.07
C TRP A 156 -1.21 -13.89 7.04
N ASP A 157 -0.75 -13.54 8.25
CA ASP A 157 -0.49 -14.49 9.33
C ASP A 157 -1.72 -14.67 10.25
N THR A 158 -2.82 -13.93 10.00
CA THR A 158 -4.02 -13.90 10.85
C THR A 158 -5.32 -14.10 10.04
N LEU A 159 -6.41 -14.49 10.71
CA LEU A 159 -7.73 -14.56 10.08
C LEU A 159 -8.36 -13.16 10.04
N SER A 160 -7.92 -12.32 9.10
CA SER A 160 -8.39 -10.95 8.91
C SER A 160 -9.49 -10.85 7.86
N SER A 161 -10.32 -9.80 7.94
CA SER A 161 -11.36 -9.54 6.95
C SER A 161 -10.76 -8.95 5.67
N ARG A 162 -11.51 -9.00 4.56
CA ARG A 162 -11.10 -8.43 3.27
C ARG A 162 -10.82 -6.92 3.38
N ILE A 163 -11.64 -6.19 4.13
CA ILE A 163 -11.43 -4.75 4.32
C ILE A 163 -10.15 -4.47 5.11
N THR A 164 -9.83 -5.27 6.15
CA THR A 164 -8.57 -5.15 6.87
C THR A 164 -7.38 -5.40 5.94
N HIS A 165 -7.47 -6.38 5.02
CA HIS A 165 -6.40 -6.62 4.05
C HIS A 165 -6.13 -5.40 3.16
N LEU A 166 -7.19 -4.77 2.65
CA LEU A 166 -7.07 -3.58 1.81
C LEU A 166 -6.55 -2.38 2.60
N LYS A 167 -7.08 -2.15 3.80
CA LYS A 167 -6.65 -1.06 4.69
C LYS A 167 -5.17 -1.16 5.02
N ASP A 168 -4.70 -2.33 5.42
CA ASP A 168 -3.30 -2.58 5.74
C ASP A 168 -2.40 -2.41 4.50
N GLY A 169 -2.85 -2.88 3.33
CA GLY A 169 -2.08 -2.72 2.10
C GLY A 169 -1.97 -1.26 1.65
N LEU A 170 -3.02 -0.45 1.82
CA LEU A 170 -2.96 1.00 1.61
C LEU A 170 -2.01 1.67 2.61
N HIS A 171 -2.02 1.24 3.88
CA HIS A 171 -1.05 1.74 4.86
C HIS A 171 0.40 1.38 4.49
N ARG A 172 0.65 0.17 4.01
CA ARG A 172 1.97 -0.23 3.50
C ARG A 172 2.40 0.66 2.33
N LEU A 173 1.50 0.91 1.38
CA LEU A 173 1.76 1.83 0.27
C LEU A 173 2.08 3.24 0.78
N PHE A 174 1.28 3.78 1.70
CA PHE A 174 1.50 5.09 2.29
C PHE A 174 2.87 5.21 2.98
N CYS A 175 3.30 4.17 3.71
CA CYS A 175 4.61 4.15 4.37
C CYS A 175 5.79 4.10 3.39
N LEU A 176 5.58 3.82 2.11
CA LEU A 176 6.64 3.86 1.10
C LEU A 176 6.79 5.25 0.45
N ILE A 177 5.75 6.09 0.52
CA ILE A 177 5.71 7.38 -0.15
C ILE A 177 6.86 8.33 0.26
N PRO A 178 7.21 8.49 1.55
CA PRO A 178 8.29 9.38 1.97
C PRO A 178 9.68 9.04 1.41
N TYR A 179 9.82 7.83 0.86
CA TYR A 179 11.08 7.29 0.36
C TYR A 179 11.22 7.40 -1.17
N GLU A 180 10.28 8.09 -1.83
CA GLU A 180 10.30 8.37 -3.28
C GLU A 180 10.34 7.14 -4.19
N VAL A 181 10.06 5.94 -3.66
CA VAL A 181 10.00 4.70 -4.45
C VAL A 181 8.72 4.58 -5.29
N ILE A 182 7.71 5.39 -5.00
CA ILE A 182 6.43 5.42 -5.73
C ILE A 182 6.44 6.58 -6.73
N SER A 183 6.84 6.29 -7.96
CA SER A 183 6.79 7.25 -9.06
C SER A 183 5.37 7.43 -9.62
N GLN A 184 5.16 8.45 -10.45
CA GLN A 184 3.88 8.65 -11.17
C GLN A 184 3.50 7.42 -12.01
N GLU A 185 4.47 6.79 -12.65
CA GLU A 185 4.24 5.59 -13.48
C GLU A 185 3.76 4.41 -12.62
N ILE A 186 4.42 4.18 -11.48
CA ILE A 186 4.02 3.14 -10.53
C ILE A 186 2.63 3.45 -9.97
N TRP A 187 2.37 4.70 -9.61
CA TRP A 187 1.09 5.17 -9.10
C TRP A 187 -0.06 4.89 -10.10
N ASP A 188 0.11 5.30 -11.35
CA ASP A 188 -0.88 5.07 -12.41
C ASP A 188 -1.05 3.59 -12.75
N ALA A 189 -0.03 2.78 -12.54
CA ALA A 189 -0.10 1.33 -12.71
C ALA A 189 -0.91 0.67 -11.58
N ILE A 190 -0.71 1.04 -10.31
CA ILE A 190 -1.31 0.33 -9.16
C ILE A 190 -2.70 0.86 -8.77
N MET A 191 -2.95 2.16 -8.87
CA MET A 191 -4.17 2.77 -8.33
C MET A 191 -5.47 2.30 -8.97
N PRO A 192 -5.54 2.05 -10.29
CA PRO A 192 -6.72 1.44 -10.89
C PRO A 192 -7.09 0.10 -10.22
N HIS A 193 -6.09 -0.73 -9.88
CA HIS A 193 -6.34 -2.00 -9.22
C HIS A 193 -6.84 -1.82 -7.79
N TRP A 194 -6.28 -0.85 -7.05
CA TRP A 194 -6.76 -0.48 -5.72
C TRP A 194 -8.20 0.00 -5.76
N MET A 195 -8.56 0.89 -6.70
CA MET A 195 -9.94 1.36 -6.84
C MET A 195 -10.90 0.23 -7.22
N GLU A 196 -10.52 -0.66 -8.12
CA GLU A 196 -11.31 -1.85 -8.43
C GLU A 196 -11.56 -2.75 -7.22
N ALA A 197 -10.52 -3.02 -6.43
CA ALA A 197 -10.65 -3.85 -5.23
C ALA A 197 -11.55 -3.20 -4.18
N ILE A 198 -11.40 -1.89 -3.96
CA ILE A 198 -12.22 -1.14 -2.99
C ILE A 198 -13.70 -1.17 -3.41
N VAL A 199 -13.97 -1.00 -4.70
CA VAL A 199 -15.34 -0.99 -5.24
C VAL A 199 -15.99 -2.37 -5.21
N ASN A 200 -15.26 -3.43 -5.57
CA ASN A 200 -15.85 -4.75 -5.77
C ASN A 200 -15.82 -5.63 -4.51
N ASP A 201 -14.81 -5.47 -3.64
CA ASP A 201 -14.55 -6.40 -2.54
C ASP A 201 -14.97 -5.86 -1.17
N VAL A 202 -15.36 -4.59 -1.07
CA VAL A 202 -15.75 -3.95 0.18
C VAL A 202 -17.24 -3.62 0.17
N PRO A 203 -18.03 -4.17 1.11
CA PRO A 203 -19.42 -3.78 1.27
C PRO A 203 -19.55 -2.28 1.61
N GLU A 204 -20.54 -1.60 1.04
CA GLU A 204 -20.75 -0.15 1.23
C GLU A 204 -20.80 0.28 2.71
N ARG A 205 -21.41 -0.55 3.57
CA ARG A 205 -21.50 -0.32 5.03
C ARG A 205 -20.15 -0.30 5.77
N GLU A 206 -19.13 -0.95 5.21
CA GLU A 206 -17.79 -1.08 5.79
C GLU A 206 -16.81 -0.07 5.15
N LEU A 207 -17.16 0.49 3.98
CA LEU A 207 -16.31 1.37 3.18
C LEU A 207 -15.71 2.54 3.99
N GLY A 208 -16.46 3.05 4.98
CA GLY A 208 -16.01 4.13 5.86
C GLY A 208 -14.70 3.85 6.61
N GLU A 209 -14.30 2.59 6.82
CA GLU A 209 -13.03 2.27 7.47
C GLU A 209 -11.79 2.64 6.64
N LEU A 210 -11.95 2.79 5.32
CA LEU A 210 -10.88 3.18 4.40
C LEU A 210 -10.75 4.69 4.25
N ARG A 211 -11.75 5.45 4.71
CA ARG A 211 -11.83 6.91 4.54
C ARG A 211 -10.55 7.62 4.97
N VAL A 212 -10.05 7.33 6.17
CA VAL A 212 -8.90 8.04 6.76
C VAL A 212 -7.64 7.84 5.92
N ILE A 213 -7.35 6.59 5.53
CA ILE A 213 -6.13 6.29 4.79
C ILE A 213 -6.21 6.79 3.35
N LEU A 214 -7.38 6.69 2.71
CA LEU A 214 -7.58 7.21 1.36
C LEU A 214 -7.49 8.74 1.31
N ASN A 215 -8.04 9.44 2.31
CA ASN A 215 -7.86 10.90 2.42
C ASN A 215 -6.39 11.30 2.52
N LYS A 216 -5.59 10.57 3.30
CA LYS A 216 -4.15 10.84 3.43
C LYS A 216 -3.38 10.59 2.13
N ILE A 217 -3.68 9.49 1.44
CA ILE A 217 -2.94 9.09 0.23
C ILE A 217 -3.34 9.95 -0.98
N LEU A 218 -4.64 10.29 -1.11
CA LEU A 218 -5.21 11.02 -2.25
C LEU A 218 -5.31 12.53 -2.02
N ASP A 219 -4.67 13.06 -0.98
CA ASP A 219 -4.65 14.49 -0.69
C ASP A 219 -3.97 15.25 -1.84
N THR A 220 -4.65 16.27 -2.38
CA THR A 220 -4.13 17.12 -3.46
C THR A 220 -3.50 18.42 -2.96
N GLU A 221 -3.79 18.83 -1.73
CA GLU A 221 -3.27 20.06 -1.13
C GLU A 221 -1.97 19.77 -0.37
N MET A 222 -1.97 18.73 0.45
CA MET A 222 -0.82 18.22 1.20
C MET A 222 -0.38 16.86 0.65
N SER A 223 -0.24 16.79 -0.68
CA SER A 223 0.05 15.52 -1.35
C SER A 223 1.33 14.89 -0.83
N PRO A 224 1.26 13.67 -0.25
CA PRO A 224 2.45 13.01 0.27
C PRO A 224 3.42 12.62 -0.86
N LEU A 225 2.91 12.45 -2.09
CA LEU A 225 3.66 12.13 -3.30
C LEU A 225 4.28 13.36 -3.99
N GLY A 226 3.98 14.58 -3.52
CA GLY A 226 4.34 15.82 -4.21
C GLY A 226 3.60 16.01 -5.55
N PHE A 227 2.50 15.29 -5.76
CA PHE A 227 1.70 15.37 -6.98
C PHE A 227 0.72 16.54 -6.89
N ASN A 228 0.52 17.23 -8.01
CA ASN A 228 -0.64 18.11 -8.15
C ASN A 228 -1.90 17.28 -8.42
N ALA A 229 -3.07 17.92 -8.34
CA ALA A 229 -4.35 17.24 -8.56
C ALA A 229 -4.44 16.49 -9.91
N LYS A 230 -3.86 17.05 -10.98
CA LYS A 230 -3.85 16.42 -12.31
C LYS A 230 -3.04 15.13 -12.31
N LYS A 231 -1.87 15.12 -11.69
CA LYS A 231 -1.01 13.92 -11.53
C LYS A 231 -1.66 12.89 -10.63
N MET A 232 -2.22 13.32 -9.49
CA MET A 232 -2.88 12.44 -8.51
C MET A 232 -4.00 11.60 -9.13
N TYR A 233 -4.86 12.23 -9.94
CA TYR A 233 -6.02 11.59 -10.57
C TYR A 233 -5.79 11.23 -12.04
N HIS A 234 -4.54 11.20 -12.52
CA HIS A 234 -4.24 10.88 -13.91
C HIS A 234 -4.75 9.47 -14.29
N PHE A 235 -4.62 8.50 -13.39
CA PHE A 235 -5.17 7.15 -13.55
C PHE A 235 -6.69 7.11 -13.81
N VAL A 236 -7.44 8.13 -13.38
CA VAL A 236 -8.86 8.31 -13.70
C VAL A 236 -9.01 9.02 -15.05
N ALA A 237 -8.29 10.12 -15.25
CA ALA A 237 -8.40 10.95 -16.44
C ALA A 237 -8.19 10.15 -17.74
N ILE A 238 -7.16 9.30 -17.78
CA ILE A 238 -6.83 8.49 -18.95
C ILE A 238 -7.96 7.50 -19.32
N ARG A 239 -8.84 7.15 -18.37
CA ARG A 239 -10.00 6.27 -18.60
C ARG A 239 -11.12 6.97 -19.38
N PHE A 240 -11.07 8.28 -19.58
CA PHE A 240 -12.02 9.04 -20.38
C PHE A 240 -11.47 9.39 -21.78
N GLN A 241 -10.21 9.10 -22.06
CA GLN A 241 -9.56 9.44 -23.32
C GLN A 241 -9.60 8.25 -24.30
N ASN A 242 -10.42 8.35 -25.35
CA ASN A 242 -10.51 7.33 -26.41
C ASN A 242 -10.83 5.90 -25.93
N THR A 243 -11.58 5.78 -24.84
CA THR A 243 -11.99 4.50 -24.24
C THR A 243 -13.46 4.18 -24.51
N SER A 244 -13.85 2.92 -24.28
CA SER A 244 -15.27 2.51 -24.37
C SER A 244 -16.11 3.08 -23.21
N ALA A 245 -17.42 3.20 -23.42
CA ALA A 245 -18.37 3.61 -22.39
C ALA A 245 -18.30 2.74 -21.12
N LYS A 246 -18.00 1.44 -21.25
CA LYS A 246 -17.82 0.53 -20.12
C LYS A 246 -16.63 0.93 -19.24
N ILE A 247 -15.52 1.35 -19.85
CA ILE A 247 -14.32 1.82 -19.13
C ILE A 247 -14.58 3.17 -18.45
N GLN A 248 -15.32 4.07 -19.13
CA GLN A 248 -15.71 5.34 -18.52
C GLN A 248 -16.66 5.13 -17.33
N GLN A 249 -17.64 4.23 -17.46
CA GLN A 249 -18.54 3.85 -16.36
C GLN A 249 -17.79 3.32 -15.15
N GLN A 250 -16.77 2.48 -15.37
CA GLN A 250 -15.90 1.99 -14.31
C GLN A 250 -15.21 3.14 -13.56
N ALA A 251 -14.60 4.07 -14.29
CA ALA A 251 -13.94 5.24 -13.70
C ALA A 251 -14.93 6.19 -12.98
N LEU A 252 -16.16 6.33 -13.49
CA LEU A 252 -17.23 7.06 -12.81
C LEU A 252 -17.59 6.41 -11.47
N HIS A 253 -17.61 5.08 -11.41
CA HIS A 253 -17.89 4.36 -10.17
C HIS A 253 -16.78 4.56 -9.14
N TRP A 254 -15.51 4.57 -9.57
CA TRP A 254 -14.39 4.96 -8.69
C TRP A 254 -14.59 6.35 -8.10
N LEU A 255 -14.88 7.34 -8.94
CA LEU A 255 -15.12 8.72 -8.50
C LEU A 255 -16.30 8.80 -7.53
N GLN A 256 -17.39 8.09 -7.80
CA GLN A 256 -18.55 8.01 -6.91
C GLN A 256 -18.15 7.48 -5.53
N THR A 257 -17.45 6.33 -5.49
CA THR A 257 -16.96 5.73 -4.24
C THR A 257 -16.04 6.67 -3.46
N LEU A 258 -15.14 7.39 -4.15
CA LEU A 258 -14.27 8.37 -3.50
C LEU A 258 -15.08 9.53 -2.90
N THR A 259 -16.07 10.05 -3.63
CA THR A 259 -16.93 11.13 -3.12
C THR A 259 -17.85 10.69 -1.98
N LEU A 260 -18.33 9.44 -1.99
CA LEU A 260 -19.07 8.84 -0.87
C LEU A 260 -18.23 8.74 0.41
N LEU A 261 -16.91 8.55 0.25
CA LEU A 261 -15.94 8.58 1.34
C LEU A 261 -15.50 9.98 1.75
N GLU A 262 -16.14 11.02 1.20
CA GLU A 262 -15.81 12.42 1.44
C GLU A 262 -14.36 12.76 1.08
N ILE A 263 -13.79 12.09 0.07
CA ILE A 263 -12.47 12.43 -0.48
C ILE A 263 -12.65 13.62 -1.40
N VAL A 264 -11.89 14.68 -1.13
CA VAL A 264 -12.00 15.95 -1.87
C VAL A 264 -11.35 15.81 -3.24
N ILE A 265 -12.15 15.95 -4.29
CA ILE A 265 -11.69 15.99 -5.68
C ILE A 265 -11.99 17.39 -6.24
N PRO A 266 -10.99 18.13 -6.75
CA PRO A 266 -11.23 19.48 -7.27
C PRO A 266 -12.21 19.48 -8.44
N LEU A 267 -13.26 20.30 -8.36
CA LEU A 267 -14.32 20.36 -9.38
C LEU A 267 -13.81 20.70 -10.78
N HIS A 268 -12.84 21.61 -10.88
CA HIS A 268 -12.23 21.98 -12.17
C HIS A 268 -11.58 20.78 -12.87
N LEU A 269 -11.02 19.84 -12.08
CA LEU A 269 -10.42 18.61 -12.60
C LEU A 269 -11.50 17.66 -13.13
N LEU A 270 -12.59 17.48 -12.37
CA LEU A 270 -13.74 16.67 -12.81
C LEU A 270 -14.34 17.21 -14.11
N PHE A 271 -14.54 18.53 -14.23
CA PHE A 271 -15.03 19.14 -15.46
C PHE A 271 -14.08 18.93 -16.64
N SER A 272 -12.76 19.00 -16.42
CA SER A 272 -11.78 18.68 -17.46
C SER A 272 -11.91 17.23 -17.92
N ILE A 273 -11.92 16.28 -16.99
CA ILE A 273 -11.99 14.83 -17.27
C ILE A 273 -13.29 14.49 -18.02
N PHE A 274 -14.43 14.99 -17.54
CA PHE A 274 -15.73 14.73 -18.16
C PHE A 274 -15.88 15.43 -19.51
N GLY A 275 -15.35 16.66 -19.64
CA GLY A 275 -15.33 17.39 -20.90
C GLY A 275 -14.54 16.66 -22.00
N GLU A 276 -13.38 16.11 -21.65
CA GLU A 276 -12.59 15.25 -22.54
C GLU A 276 -13.35 13.98 -22.94
N GLY A 277 -13.97 13.29 -21.98
CA GLY A 277 -14.77 12.10 -22.23
C GLY A 277 -15.94 12.33 -23.18
N VAL A 278 -16.69 13.42 -22.98
CA VAL A 278 -17.82 13.80 -23.85
C VAL A 278 -17.35 14.16 -25.26
N SER A 279 -16.22 14.86 -25.37
CA SER A 279 -15.65 15.24 -26.67
C SER A 279 -15.24 14.01 -27.48
N CYS A 280 -14.59 13.03 -26.84
CA CYS A 280 -14.22 11.77 -27.48
C CYS A 280 -15.45 10.98 -27.98
N MET A 281 -16.55 10.97 -27.21
CA MET A 281 -17.79 10.29 -27.62
C MET A 281 -18.46 10.96 -28.82
N LYS A 282 -18.41 12.30 -28.90
CA LYS A 282 -18.95 13.06 -30.04
C LYS A 282 -18.15 12.77 -31.32
N ASP A 283 -16.82 12.79 -31.24
CA ASP A 283 -15.96 12.53 -32.39
C ASP A 283 -16.04 11.06 -32.86
N GLY A 284 -16.11 10.10 -31.92
CA GLY A 284 -16.35 8.69 -32.23
C GLY A 284 -17.70 8.44 -32.93
N GLY A 285 -18.74 9.18 -32.53
CA GLY A 285 -20.05 9.15 -33.18
C GLY A 285 -20.03 9.68 -34.62
N VAL A 286 -19.29 10.76 -34.87
CA VAL A 286 -19.12 11.33 -36.23
C VAL A 286 -18.34 10.37 -37.14
N VAL A 287 -17.30 9.70 -36.63
CA VAL A 287 -16.54 8.70 -37.40
C VAL A 287 -17.36 7.46 -37.71
N LEU A 288 -18.17 6.97 -36.76
CA LEU A 288 -19.10 5.85 -36.97
C LEU A 288 -20.17 6.16 -38.01
N MET A 289 -20.79 7.36 -37.95
CA MET A 289 -21.76 7.83 -38.94
C MET A 289 -21.14 7.88 -40.35
N ARG A 290 -19.95 8.47 -40.48
CA ARG A 290 -19.24 8.61 -41.76
C ARG A 290 -18.80 7.24 -42.33
N ASN A 291 -18.48 6.27 -41.47
CA ASN A 291 -18.15 4.90 -41.89
C ASN A 291 -19.40 4.09 -42.27
N GLN A 292 -20.55 4.34 -41.64
CA GLN A 292 -21.83 3.73 -42.03
C GLN A 292 -22.33 4.28 -43.37
N GLU A 293 -22.17 5.57 -43.64
CA GLU A 293 -22.46 6.18 -44.94
C GLU A 293 -21.58 5.59 -46.04
N LYS A 294 -20.27 5.46 -45.82
CA LYS A 294 -19.35 4.82 -46.78
C LYS A 294 -19.72 3.37 -47.08
N ARG A 295 -20.16 2.60 -46.08
CA ARG A 295 -20.61 1.21 -46.25
C ARG A 295 -21.94 1.12 -47.01
N LYS A 296 -22.87 2.05 -46.81
CA LYS A 296 -24.12 2.13 -47.58
C LYS A 296 -23.90 2.51 -49.04
N LEU A 297 -22.91 3.36 -49.35
CA LEU A 297 -22.53 3.66 -50.73
C LEU A 297 -21.90 2.46 -51.45
N HIS A 298 -21.10 1.64 -50.76
CA HIS A 298 -20.48 0.45 -51.36
C HIS A 298 -21.44 -0.74 -51.53
N SER A 299 -22.62 -0.72 -50.90
CA SER A 299 -23.64 -1.76 -51.09
C SER A 299 -24.69 -1.43 -52.16
N GLN A 300 -24.57 -0.29 -52.84
CA GLN A 300 -25.47 0.17 -53.91
C GLN A 300 -24.81 0.20 -55.30
N THR A 301 -23.63 -0.38 -55.43
CA THR A 301 -22.92 -0.62 -56.72
C THR A 301 -22.64 -2.10 -56.85
#